data_AF-A0AAU4XP90-F1
#
_entry.id   AF-A0AAU4XP90-F1
#
_cell.length_a   1.000
_cell.length_b   1.000
_cell.length_c   1.000
_cell.angle_alpha   90.00
_cell.angle_beta   90.00
_cell.angle_gamma   90.00
#
_symmetry.space_group_name_H-M   'P 1'
#
loop_
_entity.id
_entity.type
_entity.pdbx_description
1 polymer ?
#
loop_
_entity_poly.entity_id
_entity_poly.type
_entity_poly.pdbx_seq_one_letter_code
_entity_poly.pdbx_strand_id
1 'polypeptide(L)' 'MAKGPAVIGVLTEPPKPTWWRANRHKVLLVVGLLVGYWIGTHLHGAPASQPGTPSPGPQHARTDPGPA' A
#
# COMPACT_ATOMS: atom_id res chain seq x y z
N MET A 1 -61.26 -11.10 -39.27
CA MET A 1 -60.35 -11.91 -38.44
C MET A 1 -59.50 -10.97 -37.61
N ALA A 2 -59.53 -11.07 -36.28
CA ALA A 2 -58.67 -10.28 -35.42
C ALA A 2 -57.25 -10.86 -35.45
N LYS A 3 -56.26 -10.00 -35.68
CA LYS A 3 -54.84 -10.37 -35.72
C LYS A 3 -54.40 -10.74 -34.30
N GLY A 4 -53.96 -11.98 -34.10
CA GLY A 4 -53.48 -12.47 -32.80
C GLY A 4 -52.28 -11.65 -32.27
N PRO A 5 -52.05 -11.65 -30.95
CA PRO A 5 -51.04 -10.80 -30.33
C PRO A 5 -49.63 -11.17 -30.84
N ALA A 6 -48.88 -10.15 -31.25
CA ALA A 6 -47.49 -10.30 -31.67
C ALA A 6 -46.60 -10.44 -30.42
N VAL A 7 -45.94 -11.58 -30.27
CA VAL A 7 -44.99 -11.84 -29.17
C VAL A 7 -43.69 -11.10 -29.47
N ILE A 8 -43.49 -9.94 -28.82
CA ILE A 8 -42.30 -9.10 -28.95
C ILE A 8 -41.26 -9.57 -27.92
N GLY A 9 -40.61 -10.69 -28.23
CA GLY A 9 -39.40 -11.15 -27.53
C GLY A 9 -39.62 -11.89 -26.20
N VAL A 10 -38.83 -12.95 -25.99
CA VAL A 10 -38.69 -13.60 -24.69
C VAL A 10 -37.83 -12.69 -23.81
N LEU A 11 -38.43 -12.17 -22.73
CA LEU A 11 -37.71 -11.48 -21.67
C LEU A 11 -36.83 -12.50 -20.93
N THR A 12 -35.67 -12.81 -21.51
CA THR A 12 -34.67 -13.64 -20.82
C THR A 12 -34.11 -12.80 -19.68
N GLU A 13 -34.39 -13.21 -18.45
CA GLU A 13 -33.82 -12.55 -17.27
C GLU A 13 -32.29 -12.51 -17.43
N PRO A 14 -31.66 -11.33 -17.29
CA PRO A 14 -30.22 -11.24 -17.41
C PRO A 14 -29.59 -12.19 -16.38
N PRO A 15 -28.57 -12.98 -16.76
CA PRO A 15 -27.99 -13.97 -15.87
C PRO A 15 -27.54 -13.29 -14.59
N LYS A 16 -27.99 -13.84 -13.45
CA LYS A 16 -27.69 -13.31 -12.13
C LYS A 16 -26.19 -13.06 -12.01
N PRO A 17 -25.75 -11.85 -11.61
CA PRO A 17 -24.33 -11.55 -11.51
C PRO A 17 -23.66 -12.58 -10.61
N THR A 18 -22.59 -13.18 -11.11
CA THR A 18 -21.79 -14.12 -10.32
C THR A 18 -21.20 -13.39 -9.12
N TRP A 19 -21.01 -14.11 -8.01
CA TRP A 19 -20.38 -13.56 -6.81
C TRP A 19 -19.05 -12.89 -7.12
N TRP A 20 -18.27 -13.47 -8.04
CA TRP A 20 -17.02 -12.90 -8.48
C TRP A 20 -17.18 -11.54 -9.16
N ARG A 21 -18.16 -11.39 -10.08
CA ARG A 21 -18.44 -10.09 -10.71
C ARG A 21 -18.82 -9.02 -9.68
N ALA A 22 -19.61 -9.41 -8.68
CA ALA A 22 -20.00 -8.52 -7.59
C ALA A 22 -18.82 -8.14 -6.70
N ASN A 23 -17.89 -9.07 -6.41
CA ASN A 23 -16.90 -8.90 -5.35
C ASN A 23 -15.46 -8.69 -5.82
N ARG A 24 -15.17 -8.79 -7.12
CA ARG A 24 -13.80 -8.67 -7.69
C ARG A 24 -13.06 -7.43 -7.20
N HIS A 25 -13.75 -6.30 -7.08
CA HIS A 25 -13.14 -5.04 -6.68
C HIS A 25 -12.69 -5.08 -5.21
N LYS A 26 -13.47 -5.70 -4.33
CA LYS A 26 -13.09 -5.92 -2.93
C LYS A 26 -11.87 -6.81 -2.82
N VAL A 27 -11.84 -7.90 -3.60
CA VAL A 27 -10.71 -8.82 -3.63
C VAL A 27 -9.45 -8.12 -4.14
N LEU A 28 -9.54 -7.35 -5.23
CA LEU A 28 -8.42 -6.58 -5.76
C LEU A 28 -7.91 -5.52 -4.76
N LEU A 29 -8.82 -4.85 -4.03
CA LEU A 29 -8.44 -3.90 -2.99
C LEU A 29 -7.68 -4.57 -1.83
N VAL A 30 -8.18 -5.71 -1.35
CA VAL A 30 -7.52 -6.46 -0.27
C VAL A 30 -6.15 -6.97 -0.71
N VAL A 31 -6.04 -7.52 -1.93
CA VAL A 31 -4.76 -7.98 -2.48
C VAL A 31 -3.78 -6.82 -2.64
N GLY A 32 -4.21 -5.70 -3.22
CA GLY A 32 -3.37 -4.51 -3.36
C GLY A 32 -2.89 -3.96 -2.02
N LEU A 33 -3.75 -3.95 -1.00
CA LEU A 33 -3.38 -3.54 0.35
C LEU A 33 -2.33 -4.45 0.97
N LEU A 34 -2.48 -5.77 0.85
CA LEU A 34 -1.51 -6.74 1.37
C LEU A 34 -0.16 -6.64 0.67
N VAL A 35 -0.15 -6.48 -0.66
CA VAL A 35 1.08 -6.29 -1.44
C VAL A 35 1.75 -4.97 -1.04
N GLY A 36 0.99 -3.88 -0.94
CA GLY A 36 1.51 -2.59 -0.50
C GLY A 36 2.09 -2.63 0.92
N TYR A 37 1.40 -3.30 1.85
CA TYR A 37 1.89 -3.51 3.21
C TYR A 37 3.18 -4.32 3.24
N TRP A 38 3.26 -5.41 2.47
CA TRP A 38 4.47 -6.23 2.37
C TRP A 38 5.64 -5.38 1.88
N ILE A 39 5.47 -4.64 0.78
CA ILE A 39 6.50 -3.74 0.25
C ILE A 39 6.88 -2.71 1.31
N GLY A 40 5.87 -2.12 1.94
CA GLY A 40 5.99 -1.13 3.00
C GLY A 40 6.79 -1.57 4.22
N THR A 41 6.81 -2.85 4.53
CA THR A 41 7.42 -3.37 5.76
C THR A 41 8.68 -4.19 5.53
N HIS A 42 8.80 -4.83 4.36
CA HIS A 42 9.88 -5.77 4.06
C HIS A 42 10.87 -5.26 3.00
N LEU A 43 10.50 -4.27 2.18
CA LEU A 43 11.40 -3.68 1.19
C LEU A 43 11.98 -2.32 1.61
N HIS A 44 11.36 -1.63 2.58
CA HIS A 44 12.02 -0.51 3.21
C HIS A 44 13.13 -1.05 4.12
N GLY A 45 14.37 -1.01 3.64
CA GLY A 45 15.55 -1.23 4.46
C GLY A 45 15.48 -0.36 5.72
N ALA A 46 15.97 -0.90 6.84
CA ALA A 46 15.99 -0.23 8.13
C ALA A 46 16.31 1.26 7.96
N PRO A 47 15.57 2.18 8.63
CA PRO A 47 15.86 3.61 8.52
C PRO A 47 17.36 3.78 8.76
N ALA A 48 18.05 4.43 7.83
CA ALA A 48 19.48 4.63 7.92
C ALA A 48 19.79 5.09 9.35
N SER A 49 20.57 4.28 10.09
CA SER A 49 21.00 4.61 11.43
C SER A 49 21.46 6.05 11.39
N GLN A 50 20.84 6.93 12.19
CA GLN A 50 21.26 8.33 12.25
C GLN A 50 22.79 8.36 12.36
N PRO A 51 23.48 9.23 11.61
CA PRO A 51 24.93 9.37 11.78
C PRO A 51 25.17 9.57 13.27
N GLY A 52 25.93 8.65 13.88
CA GLY A 52 26.14 8.63 15.31
C GLY A 52 26.50 10.03 15.79
N THR A 53 25.91 10.45 16.91
CA THR A 53 26.28 11.68 17.60
C THR A 53 27.81 11.70 17.69
N PRO A 54 28.49 12.75 17.20
CA PRO A 54 29.94 12.77 17.23
C PRO A 54 30.39 12.60 18.67
N SER A 55 31.08 11.50 18.96
CA SER A 55 31.70 11.27 20.26
C SER A 55 32.62 12.46 20.54
N PRO A 56 32.54 13.13 21.70
CA PRO A 56 33.50 14.17 22.05
C PRO A 56 34.89 13.55 22.02
N GLY A 57 35.69 13.92 21.01
CA GLY A 57 37.09 13.53 20.95
C GLY A 57 37.84 14.04 22.19
N PRO A 58 39.00 13.45 22.52
CA PRO A 58 39.80 13.89 23.66
C PRO A 58 40.08 15.39 23.54
N GLN A 59 39.53 16.17 24.46
CA GLN A 59 39.78 17.60 24.55
C GLN A 59 41.25 17.73 24.94
N HIS A 60 42.09 18.24 24.03
CA HIS A 60 43.48 18.52 24.35
C HIS A 60 43.52 19.42 25.57
N ALA A 61 44.03 18.87 26.68
CA ALA A 61 44.23 19.60 27.91
C ALA A 61 45.15 20.79 27.62
N ARG A 62 44.61 21.97 27.92
CA ARG A 62 45.25 23.27 28.02
C ARG A 62 46.65 23.18 28.63
N THR A 63 47.66 23.58 27.85
CA THR A 63 48.93 24.08 28.40
C THR A 63 48.97 25.59 28.19
N ASP A 64 48.54 26.33 29.21
CA ASP A 64 48.92 27.73 29.38
C ASP A 64 50.42 27.77 29.70
N PRO A 65 51.27 28.50 28.96
CA PRO A 65 52.62 28.81 29.42
C PRO A 65 52.51 29.92 30.46
N GLY A 66 52.67 29.57 31.74
CA GLY A 66 52.79 30.56 32.80
C GLY A 66 54.05 31.44 32.62
N PRO A 67 53.99 32.75 32.93
CA PRO A 67 55.13 33.65 32.76
C PRO A 67 56.16 33.45 33.87
N ALA A 68 57.45 33.58 33.52
CA ALA A 68 58.56 33.74 34.45
C ALA A 68 59.09 35.18 34.36
#